data_AF-A0A937N051-F1
#
_entry.id   AF-A0A937N051-F1
#
_cell.length_a   1.000
_cell.length_b   1.000
_cell.length_c   1.000
_cell.angle_alpha   90.00
_cell.angle_beta   90.00
_cell.angle_gamma   90.00
#
_symmetry.space_group_name_H-M   'P 1'
#
loop_
_entity.id
_entity.type
_entity.pdbx_description
1 polymer ?
#
loop_
_entity_poly.entity_id
_entity_poly.type
_entity_poly.pdbx_seq_one_letter_code
_entity_poly.pdbx_strand_id
1 'polypeptide(L)'
;MQQFINRIRFLHYVSAVLENQAGDPLCTSCNAFGNTVRTMKEELEELKASKPDGLPPEYTKLLEQAETVINSTRIPEKTEGQKKAGNCTMPKGVCFVKSSKALLKEI
;
A
#
# COMPACT_ATOMS: atom_id res chain seq x y z
N MET A 1 -10.95 0.33 -19.00
CA MET A 1 -11.04 -0.98 -18.32
C MET A 1 -9.66 -1.53 -17.93
N GLN A 2 -8.70 -1.69 -18.83
CA GLN A 2 -7.39 -2.28 -18.50
C GLN A 2 -6.62 -1.55 -17.39
N GLN A 3 -6.56 -0.21 -17.45
CA GLN A 3 -5.91 0.60 -16.40
C GLN A 3 -6.58 0.42 -15.03
N PHE A 4 -7.92 0.33 -14.99
CA PHE A 4 -8.66 0.07 -13.75
C PHE A 4 -8.30 -1.29 -13.14
N ILE A 5 -8.24 -2.33 -13.96
CA ILE A 5 -7.82 -3.67 -13.55
C ILE A 5 -6.37 -3.66 -13.04
N ASN A 6 -5.47 -2.94 -13.70
CA ASN A 6 -4.08 -2.82 -13.26
C ASN A 6 -3.98 -2.13 -11.89
N ARG A 7 -4.80 -1.09 -11.64
CA ARG A 7 -4.90 -0.46 -10.30
C ARG A 7 -5.43 -1.42 -9.24
N ILE A 8 -6.41 -2.28 -9.54
CA ILE A 8 -6.84 -3.34 -8.60
C ILE A 8 -5.68 -4.29 -8.28
N ARG A 9 -4.98 -4.78 -9.31
CA ARG A 9 -3.83 -5.68 -9.13
C ARG A 9 -2.75 -5.03 -8.27
N PHE A 10 -2.49 -3.75 -8.49
CA PHE A 10 -1.57 -2.97 -7.68
C PHE A 10 -2.01 -2.87 -6.23
N LEU A 11 -3.25 -2.46 -5.97
CA LEU A 11 -3.77 -2.32 -4.61
C LEU A 11 -3.76 -3.66 -3.86
N HIS A 12 -4.05 -4.76 -4.55
CA HIS A 12 -3.95 -6.10 -3.97
C HIS A 12 -2.50 -6.52 -3.66
N TYR A 13 -1.56 -6.24 -4.57
CA TYR A 13 -0.14 -6.48 -4.33
C TYR A 13 0.39 -5.66 -3.15
N VAL A 14 0.12 -4.34 -3.14
CA VAL A 14 0.64 -3.45 -2.11
C VAL A 14 -0.04 -3.69 -0.78
N SER A 15 -1.30 -4.15 -0.74
CA SER A 15 -1.95 -4.53 0.52
C SER A 15 -1.22 -5.69 1.19
N ALA A 16 -0.78 -6.72 0.44
CA ALA A 16 0.02 -7.80 0.99
C ALA A 16 1.40 -7.31 1.50
N VAL A 17 2.01 -6.33 0.82
CA VAL A 17 3.23 -5.67 1.33
C VAL A 17 2.95 -4.93 2.64
N LEU A 18 1.86 -4.19 2.73
CA LEU A 18 1.48 -3.46 3.94
C LEU A 18 1.18 -4.40 5.11
N GLU A 19 0.45 -5.49 4.86
CA GLU A 19 0.12 -6.51 5.86
C GLU A 19 1.39 -7.15 6.44
N ASN A 20 2.32 -7.56 5.58
CA ASN A 20 3.60 -8.13 6.02
C ASN A 20 4.40 -7.12 6.85
N GLN A 21 4.52 -5.87 6.38
CA GLN A 21 5.29 -4.84 7.09
C GLN A 21 4.58 -4.28 8.32
N ALA A 22 3.28 -4.49 8.49
CA ALA A 22 2.56 -4.19 9.72
C ALA A 22 2.97 -5.12 10.88
N GLY A 23 3.59 -6.28 10.58
CA GLY A 23 4.20 -7.16 11.58
C GLY A 23 5.63 -6.77 11.96
N ASP A 24 6.29 -5.86 11.21
CA ASP A 24 7.67 -5.46 11.47
C ASP A 24 7.73 -4.30 12.51
N PRO A 25 8.46 -4.47 13.63
CA PRO A 25 8.52 -3.47 14.71
C PRO A 25 9.08 -2.11 14.28
N LEU A 26 9.95 -2.07 13.27
CA LEU A 26 10.52 -0.82 12.76
C LEU A 26 9.57 -0.17 11.75
N CYS A 27 8.94 -0.95 10.87
CA CYS A 27 8.03 -0.41 9.86
C CYS A 27 6.78 0.21 10.50
N THR A 28 6.24 -0.40 11.55
CA THR A 28 5.06 0.10 12.29
C THR A 28 5.28 1.43 13.02
N SER A 29 6.51 1.97 13.03
CA SER A 29 6.84 3.30 13.55
C SER A 29 7.59 4.16 12.51
N CYS A 30 7.60 3.74 11.24
CA CYS A 30 8.38 4.38 10.18
C CYS A 30 7.55 5.40 9.38
N ASN A 31 8.16 6.57 9.12
CA ASN A 31 7.62 7.60 8.23
C ASN A 31 7.26 7.05 6.82
N ALA A 32 8.10 6.17 6.29
CA ALA A 32 7.90 5.58 4.97
C ALA A 32 6.63 4.70 4.91
N PHE A 33 6.39 3.92 5.97
CA PHE A 33 5.24 3.07 6.09
C PHE A 33 3.96 3.89 6.24
N GLY A 34 3.92 4.79 7.22
CA GLY A 34 2.75 5.66 7.45
C GLY A 34 2.35 6.48 6.23
N ASN A 35 3.33 7.07 5.53
CA ASN A 35 3.05 7.81 4.28
C ASN A 35 2.56 6.92 3.14
N THR A 36 2.90 5.63 3.14
CA THR A 36 2.42 4.71 2.11
C THR A 36 1.01 4.24 2.41
N VAL A 37 0.70 3.89 3.67
CA VAL A 37 -0.66 3.54 4.08
C VAL A 37 -1.64 4.67 3.77
N ARG A 38 -1.28 5.93 4.07
CA ARG A 38 -2.13 7.10 3.74
C ARG A 38 -2.42 7.19 2.24
N THR A 39 -1.39 7.12 1.41
CA THR A 39 -1.57 7.17 -0.06
C THR A 39 -2.38 5.98 -0.58
N MET A 40 -2.20 4.77 -0.05
CA MET A 40 -3.00 3.63 -0.51
C MET A 40 -4.47 3.75 -0.11
N LYS A 41 -4.78 4.40 1.02
CA LYS A 41 -6.17 4.74 1.39
C LYS A 41 -6.78 5.76 0.43
N GLU A 42 -6.03 6.80 0.07
CA GLU A 42 -6.45 7.80 -0.93
C GLU A 42 -6.72 7.14 -2.29
N GLU A 43 -5.78 6.35 -2.79
CA GLU A 43 -5.90 5.61 -4.07
C GLU A 43 -7.08 4.64 -4.08
N LEU A 44 -7.36 3.97 -2.96
CA LEU A 44 -8.49 3.06 -2.83
C LEU A 44 -9.82 3.79 -2.98
N GLU A 45 -9.98 4.93 -2.32
CA GLU A 45 -11.21 5.73 -2.40
C GLU A 45 -11.41 6.31 -3.80
N GLU A 46 -10.34 6.81 -4.45
CA GLU A 46 -10.39 7.26 -5.84
C GLU A 46 -10.77 6.14 -6.82
N LEU A 47 -10.22 4.94 -6.61
CA LEU A 47 -10.55 3.78 -7.44
C LEU A 47 -12.01 3.36 -7.25
N LYS A 48 -12.53 3.37 -6.01
CA LYS A 48 -13.92 3.05 -5.72
C LYS A 48 -14.89 4.06 -6.34
N ALA A 49 -14.57 5.35 -6.29
CA ALA A 49 -15.37 6.41 -6.90
C ALA A 49 -15.45 6.30 -8.43
N SER A 50 -14.47 5.65 -9.06
CA SER A 50 -14.38 5.45 -10.52
C SER A 50 -14.70 4.02 -10.97
N LYS A 51 -15.32 3.20 -10.10
CA LYS A 51 -15.63 1.80 -10.39
C LYS A 51 -16.59 1.68 -11.58
N PRO A 52 -16.20 1.00 -12.68
CA PRO A 52 -17.09 0.79 -13.81
C PRO A 52 -18.13 -0.30 -13.51
N ASP A 53 -19.27 -0.21 -14.18
CA ASP A 53 -20.25 -1.30 -14.22
C ASP A 53 -19.66 -2.53 -14.91
N GLY A 54 -20.05 -3.72 -14.44
CA GLY A 54 -19.63 -4.99 -15.04
C GLY A 54 -18.18 -5.40 -14.75
N LEU A 55 -17.57 -4.92 -13.66
CA LEU A 55 -16.28 -5.41 -13.20
C LEU A 55 -16.36 -6.94 -12.97
N PRO A 56 -15.47 -7.76 -13.58
CA PRO A 56 -15.53 -9.20 -13.40
C PRO A 56 -15.41 -9.61 -11.92
N PRO A 57 -16.11 -10.68 -11.48
CA PRO A 57 -16.15 -11.09 -10.08
C PRO A 57 -14.76 -11.34 -9.46
N GLU A 58 -13.82 -11.88 -10.24
CA GLU A 58 -12.46 -12.14 -9.77
C GLU A 58 -11.72 -10.86 -9.37
N TYR A 59 -11.91 -9.76 -10.10
CA TYR A 59 -11.30 -8.47 -9.76
C TYR A 59 -12.05 -7.75 -8.65
N THR A 60 -13.36 -7.96 -8.54
CA THR A 60 -14.14 -7.49 -7.39
C THR A 60 -13.60 -8.10 -6.09
N LYS A 61 -13.35 -9.41 -6.08
CA LYS A 61 -12.76 -10.11 -4.92
C LYS A 61 -11.38 -9.58 -4.55
N LEU A 62 -10.50 -9.34 -5.54
CA LEU A 62 -9.17 -8.77 -5.28
C LEU A 62 -9.25 -7.38 -4.65
N LEU A 63 -10.19 -6.55 -5.13
CA LEU A 63 -10.42 -5.21 -4.59
C LEU A 63 -10.94 -5.26 -3.15
N GLU A 64 -11.90 -6.14 -2.85
CA GLU A 64 -12.42 -6.32 -1.48
C GLU A 64 -11.35 -6.80 -0.50
N GLN A 65 -10.46 -7.70 -0.94
CA GLN A 65 -9.31 -8.16 -0.15
C GLN A 65 -8.34 -7.01 0.13
N ALA A 66 -8.00 -6.23 -0.89
CA ALA A 66 -7.13 -5.08 -0.75
C ALA A 66 -7.74 -4.04 0.20
N GLU A 67 -9.03 -3.75 0.04
CA GLU A 67 -9.80 -2.83 0.88
C GLU A 67 -9.76 -3.25 2.36
N THR A 68 -10.04 -4.52 2.64
CA THR A 68 -10.03 -5.07 4.00
C THR A 68 -8.68 -4.84 4.69
N VAL A 69 -7.58 -5.12 3.98
CA VAL A 69 -6.24 -4.97 4.53
C VAL A 69 -5.84 -3.49 4.66
N ILE A 70 -6.05 -2.68 3.62
CA ILE A 70 -5.67 -1.26 3.62
C ILE A 70 -6.42 -0.50 4.71
N ASN A 71 -7.71 -0.75 4.90
CA ASN A 71 -8.51 -0.07 5.91
C ASN A 71 -8.16 -0.50 7.33
N SER A 72 -7.85 -1.78 7.54
CA SER A 72 -7.44 -2.32 8.85
C SER A 72 -5.99 -1.98 9.22
N THR A 73 -5.15 -1.63 8.24
CA THR A 73 -3.77 -1.22 8.49
C THR A 73 -3.71 0.10 9.27
N ARG A 74 -3.12 0.06 10.46
CA ARG A 74 -2.92 1.24 11.31
C ARG A 74 -1.86 2.17 10.73
N ILE A 75 -2.19 3.46 10.65
CA ILE A 75 -1.20 4.51 10.39
C ILE A 75 -0.50 4.84 11.71
N PRO A 76 0.84 4.83 11.79
CA PRO A 76 1.51 5.17 13.03
C PRO A 76 1.33 6.66 13.37
N GLU A 77 1.02 6.97 14.63
CA GLU A 77 0.77 8.34 15.11
C GLU A 77 2.06 9.14 15.28
N LYS A 78 3.13 8.48 15.72
CA LYS A 78 4.47 9.05 15.86
C LYS A 78 5.40 8.27 14.96
N THR A 79 5.90 8.92 13.92
CA THR A 79 6.73 8.28 12.91
C THR A 79 8.13 8.86 12.90
N GLU A 80 9.13 7.97 12.86
CA GLU A 80 10.53 8.34 12.70
C GLU A 80 11.05 7.89 11.33
N GLY A 81 12.06 8.59 10.80
CA GLY A 81 12.82 8.12 9.66
C GLY A 81 13.76 7.00 10.07
N GLN A 82 13.26 5.76 10.24
CA GLN A 82 14.04 4.63 10.79
C GLN A 82 15.40 4.40 10.12
N LYS A 83 15.50 4.63 8.81
CA LYS A 83 16.78 4.54 8.09
C LYS A 83 17.75 5.69 8.42
N LYS A 84 17.23 6.91 8.57
CA LYS A 84 18.01 8.09 8.96
C LYS A 84 18.47 7.99 10.42
N ALA A 85 17.66 7.35 11.27
CA ALA A 85 17.99 7.08 12.67
C ALA A 85 18.98 5.92 12.87
N GLY A 86 19.32 5.17 11.81
CA GLY A 86 20.22 4.02 11.88
C GLY A 86 19.57 2.70 12.31
N ASN A 87 18.28 2.68 12.61
CA ASN A 87 17.57 1.48 13.06
C ASN A 87 17.25 0.51 11.90
N CYS A 88 16.95 1.04 10.71
CA CYS A 88 16.68 0.23 9.54
C CYS A 88 17.95 0.03 8.70
N THR A 89 18.41 -1.23 8.61
CA THR A 89 19.66 -1.63 7.95
C THR A 89 19.49 -2.06 6.49
N MET A 90 18.29 -1.88 5.92
CA MET A 90 18.05 -2.18 4.50
C MET A 90 19.07 -1.48 3.60
N PRO A 91 19.57 -2.13 2.53
CA PRO A 91 20.59 -1.55 1.64
C PRO A 91 20.22 -0.18 1.08
N LYS A 92 21.21 0.63 0.71
CA LYS A 92 20.97 1.97 0.13
C LYS A 92 20.03 1.86 -1.08
N GLY A 93 19.03 2.75 -1.14
CA GLY A 93 18.00 2.73 -2.19
C GLY A 93 16.90 1.68 -2.00
N VAL A 94 17.02 0.75 -1.06
CA VAL A 94 16.02 -0.31 -0.82
C VAL A 94 15.13 0.03 0.36
N CYS A 95 13.81 -0.07 0.13
CA CYS A 95 12.76 -0.07 1.15
C CYS A 95 11.51 -0.72 0.55
N PHE A 96 11.11 -1.89 1.02
CA PHE A 96 10.00 -2.65 0.40
C PHE A 96 8.72 -1.83 0.26
N VAL A 97 8.38 -1.03 1.27
CA VAL A 97 7.17 -0.20 1.24
C VAL A 97 7.28 0.95 0.23
N LYS A 98 8.39 1.70 0.23
CA LYS A 98 8.59 2.80 -0.73
C LYS A 98 8.75 2.30 -2.17
N SER A 99 9.47 1.21 -2.35
CA SER A 99 9.67 0.60 -3.67
C SER A 99 8.34 0.14 -4.24
N SER A 100 7.47 -0.49 -3.44
CA SER A 100 6.11 -0.84 -3.87
C SER A 100 5.27 0.39 -4.18
N LYS A 101 5.29 1.43 -3.34
CA LYS A 101 4.58 2.69 -3.61
C LYS A 101 5.04 3.35 -4.92
N ALA A 102 6.32 3.26 -5.27
CA ALA A 102 6.85 3.89 -6.48
C ALA A 102 6.24 3.33 -7.77
N LEU A 103 5.80 2.06 -7.75
CA LEU A 103 5.14 1.42 -8.90
C LEU A 103 3.83 2.11 -9.30
N LEU A 104 3.17 2.82 -8.38
CA LEU A 104 1.95 3.58 -8.68
C LEU A 104 2.13 4.59 -9.83
N LYS A 105 3.35 5.09 -10.05
CA LYS A 105 3.65 6.04 -11.14
C LYS A 105 3.68 5.40 -12.53
N GLU A 106 3.76 4.07 -12.57
CA GLU A 106 3.96 3.28 -13.80
C GLU A 106 2.68 2.51 -14.18
N ILE A 107 1.57 2.74 -13.48
CA ILE A 107 0.30 2.00 -13.61
C ILE A 107 -0.81 2.92 -14.09
#